data_AF-A0A1E4M0Q7-F1
#
_entry.id   AF-A0A1E4M0Q7-F1
#
_cell.length_a   1.000
_cell.length_b   1.000
_cell.length_c   1.000
_cell.angle_alpha   90.00
_cell.angle_beta   90.00
_cell.angle_gamma   90.00
#
_symmetry.space_group_name_H-M   'P 1'
#
loop_
_entity.id
_entity.type
_entity.pdbx_description
1 polymer ?
#
loop_
_entity_poly.entity_id
_entity_poly.type
_entity_poly.pdbx_seq_one_letter_code
_entity_poly.pdbx_strand_id
1 'polypeptide(L)'
;MVAGEVQGGVVVERRGRPATWGEAWEYQRAMYDLLRGLAGDSNREISTAASKALVDSMQAFLDQPEIRDHAAQLLSTMTPDGLRQVRAKLSELAALYEAADTDNEEERDQSSRMVAGVRAIENALPVESPQDRLWATLHERAWRRSSTETEGLISAAIAEIQDIDPTVVLLEALLEPIPADYSVGRILAETQSAAVEVALLQQVSGPNSRALLGYLLRREEEDDGFFDRFVDAADLSDEQKLSLTTQGPRTDRATERVHEILPRITVSAGARGVFFWSRDIDIEEALTGYVTSWIERLESQEDYNALVDYVALQLYQRDVQSQVIEGLILRVVNLRAAFPQVGQQSYDWDQLVLRVLPRHPEQLVELFVELIEDDSMRIFADRREGNLFRSAVELAGPDAWRSLLDRILLGDSFRLGFRARGWLAGATSPEIASEWVGDSVDRARALASVTSVDGPELSGIVKFLINNFGQDDRVRSSLIGDFLSGSWTGNESDRIERQIAQVRNWLRDSSATDAEKTFCRRLIEGLENSLGRVVQEEQEGDW
;
A
#
# COMPACT_ATOMS: atom_id res chain seq x y z
N MET A 1 7.74 -50.53 -13.15
CA MET A 1 6.62 -49.76 -12.57
C MET A 1 7.04 -48.30 -12.57
N VAL A 2 6.47 -47.50 -13.47
CA VAL A 2 6.76 -46.06 -13.59
C VAL A 2 5.79 -45.33 -12.67
N ALA A 3 6.31 -44.65 -11.64
CA ALA A 3 5.51 -43.88 -10.69
C ALA A 3 5.11 -42.54 -11.33
N GLY A 4 3.81 -42.36 -11.61
CA GLY A 4 3.24 -41.11 -12.09
C GLY A 4 2.88 -40.15 -10.96
N GLU A 5 2.75 -38.87 -11.28
CA GLU A 5 2.28 -37.81 -10.38
C GLU A 5 0.79 -37.54 -10.67
N VAL A 6 -0.03 -37.30 -9.64
CA VAL A 6 -1.46 -37.03 -9.83
C VAL A 6 -1.67 -35.52 -9.90
N GLN A 7 -2.10 -35.01 -11.06
CA GLN A 7 -2.49 -33.61 -11.23
C GLN A 7 -3.94 -33.54 -11.72
N GLY A 8 -4.80 -32.81 -10.99
CA GLY A 8 -6.21 -32.67 -11.33
C GLY A 8 -6.99 -34.00 -11.41
N GLY A 9 -6.53 -35.05 -10.73
CA GLY A 9 -7.15 -36.37 -10.75
C GLY A 9 -6.69 -37.30 -11.89
N VAL A 10 -5.72 -36.90 -12.70
CA VAL A 10 -5.14 -37.73 -13.78
C VAL A 10 -3.69 -38.08 -13.44
N VAL A 11 -3.32 -39.35 -13.64
CA VAL A 11 -1.93 -39.81 -13.50
C VAL A 11 -1.15 -39.33 -14.72
N VAL A 12 -0.30 -38.32 -14.52
CA VAL A 12 0.61 -37.80 -15.53
C VAL A 12 2.01 -38.35 -15.29
N GLU A 13 2.79 -38.47 -16.38
CA GLU A 13 4.19 -38.85 -16.28
C GLU A 13 4.93 -37.83 -15.38
N ARG A 14 5.76 -38.34 -14.46
CA ARG A 14 6.53 -37.51 -13.52
C ARG A 14 7.30 -36.48 -14.34
N ARG A 15 7.14 -35.17 -14.07
CA ARG A 15 7.92 -34.13 -14.77
C ARG A 15 9.40 -34.46 -14.61
N GLY A 16 10.02 -34.98 -15.66
CA GLY A 16 11.46 -35.23 -15.70
C GLY A 16 12.15 -33.90 -15.47
N ARG A 17 13.05 -33.83 -14.49
CA ARG A 17 14.02 -32.74 -14.46
C ARG A 17 15.03 -33.02 -15.57
N PRO A 18 15.35 -32.05 -16.44
CA PRO A 18 16.40 -32.23 -17.43
C PRO A 18 17.67 -32.76 -16.75
N ALA A 19 18.24 -33.84 -17.26
CA ALA A 19 19.47 -34.42 -16.73
C ALA A 19 20.71 -33.63 -17.18
N THR A 20 20.58 -32.85 -18.27
CA THR A 20 21.63 -32.02 -18.82
C THR A 20 21.10 -30.63 -19.23
N TRP A 21 22.00 -29.65 -19.36
CA TRP A 21 21.66 -28.34 -19.92
C TRP A 21 21.18 -28.43 -21.38
N GLY A 22 21.69 -29.39 -22.16
CA GLY A 22 21.22 -29.63 -23.54
C GLY A 22 19.75 -30.05 -23.60
N GLU A 23 19.32 -30.96 -22.71
CA GLU A 23 17.91 -31.35 -22.60
C GLU A 23 17.02 -30.19 -22.13
N ALA A 24 17.52 -29.35 -21.23
CA ALA A 24 16.81 -28.14 -20.80
C ALA A 24 16.62 -27.16 -21.97
N TRP A 25 17.64 -26.97 -22.80
CA TRP A 25 17.57 -26.12 -23.98
C TRP A 25 16.66 -26.67 -25.07
N GLU A 26 16.66 -27.98 -25.30
CA GLU A 26 15.72 -28.63 -26.21
C GLU A 26 14.27 -28.45 -25.76
N TYR A 27 14.01 -28.63 -24.46
CA TYR A 27 12.69 -28.39 -23.88
C TYR A 27 12.23 -26.93 -24.06
N GLN A 28 13.11 -25.96 -23.78
CA GLN A 28 12.79 -24.54 -23.98
C GLN A 28 12.53 -24.20 -25.45
N ARG A 29 13.34 -24.70 -26.39
CA ARG A 29 13.09 -24.52 -27.83
C ARG A 29 11.74 -25.07 -28.26
N ALA A 30 11.39 -26.28 -27.82
CA ALA A 30 10.09 -26.88 -28.11
C ALA A 30 8.92 -26.04 -27.54
N MET A 31 9.11 -25.40 -26.38
CA MET A 31 8.10 -24.47 -25.84
C MET A 31 7.95 -23.20 -26.67
N TYR A 32 9.04 -22.62 -27.16
CA TYR A 32 8.95 -21.46 -28.05
C TYR A 32 8.35 -21.81 -29.41
N ASP A 33 8.67 -22.98 -29.97
CA ASP A 33 8.05 -23.48 -31.20
C ASP A 33 6.53 -23.64 -31.02
N LEU A 34 6.11 -24.20 -29.88
CA LEU A 34 4.69 -24.33 -29.53
C LEU A 34 4.01 -22.97 -29.41
N LEU A 35 4.60 -22.03 -28.67
CA LEU A 35 4.07 -20.67 -28.52
C LEU A 35 3.99 -19.96 -29.87
N ARG A 36 5.00 -20.11 -30.73
CA ARG A 36 4.99 -19.54 -32.09
C ARG A 36 3.90 -20.17 -32.96
N GLY A 37 3.67 -21.47 -32.86
CA GLY A 37 2.56 -22.15 -33.52
C GLY A 37 1.21 -21.59 -33.08
N LEU A 38 1.00 -21.45 -31.77
CA LEU A 38 -0.22 -20.89 -31.17
C LEU A 38 -0.40 -19.40 -31.46
N ALA A 39 0.68 -18.63 -31.64
CA ALA A 39 0.61 -17.23 -32.05
C ALA A 39 -0.05 -17.04 -33.43
N GLY A 40 -0.05 -18.08 -34.28
CA GLY A 40 -0.76 -18.11 -35.56
C GLY A 40 -2.16 -18.71 -35.53
N ASP A 41 -2.72 -19.00 -34.34
CA ASP A 41 -4.03 -19.63 -34.20
C ASP A 41 -5.15 -18.73 -34.76
N SER A 42 -6.15 -19.35 -35.38
CA SER A 42 -7.37 -18.68 -35.86
C SER A 42 -8.20 -18.04 -34.74
N ASN A 43 -8.08 -18.54 -33.50
CA ASN A 43 -8.68 -17.95 -32.32
C ASN A 43 -7.81 -16.80 -31.82
N ARG A 44 -8.36 -15.58 -31.90
CA ARG A 44 -7.69 -14.33 -31.50
C ARG A 44 -7.23 -14.34 -30.05
N GLU A 45 -7.98 -14.94 -29.12
CA GLU A 45 -7.58 -14.99 -27.71
C GLU A 45 -6.33 -15.85 -27.51
N ILE A 46 -6.28 -17.01 -28.16
CA ILE A 46 -5.14 -17.93 -28.11
C ILE A 46 -3.91 -17.29 -28.75
N SER A 47 -4.07 -16.73 -29.96
CA SER A 47 -3.01 -16.04 -30.68
C SER A 47 -2.44 -14.87 -29.89
N THR A 48 -3.30 -14.06 -29.24
CA THR A 48 -2.88 -12.92 -28.42
C THR A 48 -2.13 -13.38 -27.17
N ALA A 49 -2.66 -14.37 -26.44
CA ALA A 49 -2.03 -14.88 -25.23
C ALA A 49 -0.67 -15.53 -25.52
N ALA A 50 -0.57 -16.31 -26.60
CA ALA A 50 0.67 -16.95 -27.02
C ALA A 50 1.73 -15.94 -27.48
N SER A 51 1.33 -14.93 -28.25
CA SER A 51 2.22 -13.84 -28.67
C SER A 51 2.76 -13.06 -27.47
N LYS A 52 1.87 -12.71 -26.53
CA LYS A 52 2.25 -12.03 -25.29
C LYS A 52 3.23 -12.86 -24.47
N ALA A 53 2.95 -14.15 -24.25
CA ALA A 53 3.83 -15.03 -23.49
C ALA A 53 5.22 -15.16 -24.13
N LEU A 54 5.29 -15.24 -25.45
CA LEU A 54 6.55 -15.28 -26.19
C LEU A 54 7.34 -13.98 -26.04
N VAL A 55 6.70 -12.82 -26.15
CA VAL A 55 7.32 -11.50 -25.96
C VAL A 55 7.77 -11.30 -24.50
N ASP A 56 6.94 -11.65 -23.52
CA ASP A 56 7.25 -11.46 -22.10
C ASP A 56 8.43 -12.36 -21.65
N SER A 57 8.64 -13.50 -22.31
CA SER A 57 9.75 -14.42 -22.01
C SER A 57 11.13 -13.95 -22.49
N MET A 58 11.21 -12.88 -23.30
CA MET A 58 12.44 -12.45 -23.97
C MET A 58 13.63 -12.24 -23.05
N GLN A 59 13.39 -11.65 -21.88
CA GLN A 59 14.44 -11.38 -20.90
C GLN A 59 15.16 -12.66 -20.43
N ALA A 60 14.45 -13.79 -20.35
CA ALA A 60 14.97 -15.03 -19.79
C ALA A 60 16.00 -15.75 -20.68
N PHE A 61 16.14 -15.33 -21.94
CA PHE A 61 17.02 -15.99 -22.90
C PHE A 61 18.04 -15.07 -23.58
N LEU A 62 18.09 -13.79 -23.23
CA LEU A 62 19.02 -12.83 -23.87
C LEU A 62 20.50 -13.23 -23.71
N ASP A 63 20.87 -13.84 -22.57
CA ASP A 63 22.23 -14.24 -22.23
C ASP A 63 22.59 -15.68 -22.64
N GLN A 64 21.67 -16.40 -23.29
CA GLN A 64 21.83 -17.79 -23.74
C GLN A 64 21.82 -17.85 -25.28
N PRO A 65 22.98 -17.79 -25.95
CA PRO A 65 23.05 -17.68 -27.42
C PRO A 65 22.22 -18.73 -28.17
N GLU A 66 22.24 -19.98 -27.70
CA GLU A 66 21.57 -21.11 -28.34
C GLU A 66 20.04 -20.97 -28.34
N ILE A 67 19.48 -20.40 -27.26
CA ILE A 67 18.04 -20.15 -27.14
C ILE A 67 17.67 -18.83 -27.80
N ARG A 68 18.48 -17.80 -27.59
CA ARG A 68 18.31 -16.47 -28.18
C ARG A 68 18.20 -16.55 -29.71
N ASP A 69 19.13 -17.24 -30.35
CA ASP A 69 19.20 -17.26 -31.82
C ASP A 69 18.02 -18.05 -32.42
N HIS A 70 17.57 -19.11 -31.74
CA HIS A 70 16.35 -19.85 -32.11
C HIS A 70 15.10 -18.98 -31.93
N ALA A 71 14.95 -18.34 -30.77
CA ALA A 71 13.84 -17.45 -30.49
C ALA A 71 13.82 -16.27 -31.49
N ALA A 72 14.96 -15.67 -31.82
CA ALA A 72 15.07 -14.59 -32.79
C ALA A 72 14.50 -14.97 -34.17
N GLN A 73 14.76 -16.19 -34.64
CA GLN A 73 14.20 -16.71 -35.89
C GLN A 73 12.67 -16.90 -35.81
N LEU A 74 12.16 -17.36 -34.66
CA LEU A 74 10.70 -17.48 -34.48
C LEU A 74 10.04 -16.11 -34.44
N LEU A 75 10.63 -15.17 -33.70
CA LEU A 75 10.15 -13.79 -33.55
C LEU A 75 10.13 -13.05 -34.90
N SER A 76 11.13 -13.25 -35.76
CA SER A 76 11.21 -12.59 -37.08
C SER A 76 10.09 -12.99 -38.05
N THR A 77 9.40 -14.11 -37.77
CA THR A 77 8.28 -14.61 -38.58
C THR A 77 6.91 -14.23 -38.01
N MET A 78 6.84 -13.47 -36.92
CA MET A 78 5.57 -13.06 -36.33
C MET A 78 4.75 -12.18 -37.28
N THR A 79 3.45 -12.05 -36.98
CA THR A 79 2.58 -11.08 -37.67
C THR A 79 3.11 -9.65 -37.46
N PRO A 80 2.71 -8.67 -38.29
CA PRO A 80 3.11 -7.27 -38.10
C PRO A 80 2.83 -6.76 -36.67
N ASP A 81 1.67 -7.10 -36.11
CA ASP A 81 1.32 -6.74 -34.73
C ASP A 81 2.24 -7.40 -33.69
N GLY A 82 2.59 -8.67 -33.92
CA GLY A 82 3.56 -9.38 -33.09
C GLY A 82 4.96 -8.75 -33.17
N LEU A 83 5.43 -8.44 -34.38
CA LEU A 83 6.72 -7.77 -34.58
C LEU A 83 6.79 -6.41 -33.89
N ARG A 84 5.69 -5.63 -33.90
CA ARG A 84 5.58 -4.37 -33.15
C ARG A 84 5.76 -4.59 -31.65
N GLN A 85 5.10 -5.60 -31.07
CA GLN A 85 5.27 -5.94 -29.65
C GLN A 85 6.70 -6.39 -29.32
N VAL A 86 7.32 -7.19 -30.19
CA VAL A 86 8.71 -7.62 -30.03
C VAL A 86 9.67 -6.43 -30.03
N ARG A 87 9.54 -5.50 -30.98
CA ARG A 87 10.40 -4.32 -31.06
C ARG A 87 10.23 -3.41 -29.84
N ALA A 88 9.00 -3.18 -29.39
CA ALA A 88 8.73 -2.42 -28.17
C ALA A 88 9.38 -3.09 -26.93
N LYS A 89 9.34 -4.42 -26.85
CA LYS A 89 10.00 -5.16 -25.76
C LYS A 89 11.52 -5.10 -25.84
N LEU A 90 12.11 -5.19 -27.04
CA LEU A 90 13.55 -5.06 -27.24
C LEU A 90 14.04 -3.68 -26.85
N SER A 91 13.35 -2.63 -27.26
CA SER A 91 13.62 -1.25 -26.82
C SER A 91 13.54 -1.14 -25.30
N GLU A 92 12.57 -1.81 -24.65
CA GLU A 92 12.51 -1.90 -23.20
C GLU A 92 13.71 -2.54 -22.54
N LEU A 93 14.15 -3.68 -23.07
CA LEU A 93 15.27 -4.41 -22.52
C LEU A 93 16.59 -3.66 -22.80
N ALA A 94 16.78 -3.09 -23.99
CA ALA A 94 17.92 -2.24 -24.31
C ALA A 94 18.09 -1.11 -23.29
N ALA A 95 17.04 -0.31 -23.08
CA ALA A 95 17.08 0.81 -22.14
C ALA A 95 17.35 0.36 -20.71
N LEU A 96 16.75 -0.75 -20.27
CA LEU A 96 16.95 -1.30 -18.93
C LEU A 96 18.43 -1.68 -18.68
N TYR A 97 19.08 -2.32 -19.65
CA TYR A 97 20.45 -2.81 -19.50
C TYR A 97 21.52 -1.78 -19.88
N GLU A 98 21.21 -0.81 -20.73
CA GLU A 98 22.11 0.32 -21.04
C GLU A 98 22.14 1.36 -19.91
N ALA A 99 21.04 1.52 -19.16
CA ALA A 99 20.96 2.45 -18.02
C ALA A 99 21.57 1.91 -16.71
N ALA A 100 22.04 0.65 -16.69
CA ALA A 100 22.63 0.04 -15.50
C ALA A 100 24.05 0.61 -15.24
N ASP A 101 24.11 1.76 -14.56
CA ASP A 101 25.37 2.30 -14.02
C ASP A 101 25.68 1.59 -12.70
N THR A 102 26.55 0.58 -12.77
CA THR A 102 26.96 -0.23 -11.62
C THR A 102 28.48 -0.23 -11.47
N ASP A 103 28.92 -0.09 -10.23
CA ASP A 103 30.32 -0.24 -9.82
C ASP A 103 30.77 -1.71 -9.77
N ASN A 104 29.82 -2.65 -9.88
CA ASN A 104 30.10 -4.09 -9.86
C ASN A 104 30.47 -4.61 -11.26
N GLU A 105 31.68 -5.14 -11.39
CA GLU A 105 32.22 -5.68 -12.65
C GLU A 105 31.38 -6.85 -13.18
N GLU A 106 30.86 -7.73 -12.32
CA GLU A 106 30.03 -8.88 -12.73
C GLU A 106 28.68 -8.44 -13.31
N GLU A 107 28.07 -7.41 -12.73
CA GLU A 107 26.80 -6.85 -13.20
C GLU A 107 26.97 -6.07 -14.51
N ARG A 108 28.12 -5.39 -14.67
CA ARG A 108 28.48 -4.71 -15.92
C ARG A 108 28.69 -5.71 -17.06
N ASP A 109 29.35 -6.83 -16.79
CA ASP A 109 29.54 -7.91 -17.76
C ASP A 109 28.22 -8.60 -18.11
N GLN A 110 27.33 -8.80 -17.13
CA GLN A 110 25.99 -9.32 -17.38
C GLN A 110 25.18 -8.34 -18.25
N SER A 111 25.15 -7.05 -17.90
CA SER A 111 24.43 -6.03 -18.66
C SER A 111 24.94 -5.92 -20.10
N SER A 112 26.26 -5.97 -20.30
CA SER A 112 26.89 -5.98 -21.62
C SER A 112 26.46 -7.19 -22.47
N ARG A 113 26.37 -8.39 -21.86
CA ARG A 113 25.86 -9.59 -22.54
C ARG A 113 24.38 -9.46 -22.90
N MET A 114 23.56 -8.90 -22.01
CA MET A 114 22.15 -8.67 -22.27
C MET A 114 21.93 -7.67 -23.41
N VAL A 115 22.66 -6.56 -23.44
CA VAL A 115 22.62 -5.58 -24.55
C VAL A 115 23.04 -6.23 -25.88
N ALA A 116 24.10 -7.04 -25.87
CA ALA A 116 24.50 -7.80 -27.06
C ALA A 116 23.42 -8.78 -27.50
N GLY A 117 22.72 -9.42 -26.55
CA GLY A 117 21.57 -10.28 -26.81
C GLY A 117 20.40 -9.54 -27.46
N VAL A 118 20.06 -8.34 -26.96
CA VAL A 118 19.01 -7.49 -27.54
C VAL A 118 19.36 -7.14 -28.99
N ARG A 119 20.58 -6.64 -29.24
CA ARG A 119 21.05 -6.28 -30.59
C ARG A 119 21.07 -7.48 -31.55
N ALA A 120 21.40 -8.67 -31.05
CA ALA A 120 21.37 -9.88 -31.88
C ALA A 120 19.95 -10.23 -32.35
N ILE A 121 18.95 -10.08 -31.49
CA ILE A 121 17.55 -10.28 -31.88
C ILE A 121 17.10 -9.17 -32.84
N GLU A 122 17.40 -7.90 -32.55
CA GLU A 122 17.06 -6.76 -33.42
C GLU A 122 17.57 -6.96 -34.86
N ASN A 123 18.83 -7.40 -35.01
CA ASN A 123 19.44 -7.67 -36.32
C ASN A 123 18.79 -8.84 -37.08
N ALA A 124 18.10 -9.74 -36.37
CA ALA A 124 17.39 -10.87 -36.97
C ALA A 124 15.96 -10.51 -37.39
N LEU A 125 15.41 -9.39 -36.91
CA LEU A 125 14.06 -8.95 -37.27
C LEU A 125 14.04 -8.35 -38.68
N PRO A 126 12.90 -8.40 -39.39
CA PRO A 126 12.72 -7.68 -40.65
C PRO A 126 12.94 -6.17 -40.46
N VAL A 127 13.31 -5.49 -41.54
CA VAL A 127 13.47 -4.02 -41.56
C VAL A 127 12.21 -3.36 -41.03
N GLU A 128 12.40 -2.42 -40.10
CA GLU A 128 11.31 -1.70 -39.47
C GLU A 128 10.69 -0.69 -40.44
N SER A 129 9.37 -0.75 -40.60
CA SER A 129 8.63 0.24 -41.37
C SER A 129 8.52 1.58 -40.61
N PRO A 130 8.33 2.72 -41.30
CA PRO A 130 8.07 3.99 -40.63
C PRO A 130 6.86 3.94 -39.67
N GLN A 131 5.81 3.20 -40.03
CA GLN A 131 4.65 3.00 -39.16
C GLN A 131 4.98 2.19 -37.90
N ASP A 132 5.83 1.17 -38.02
CA ASP A 132 6.29 0.39 -36.87
C ASP A 132 7.15 1.23 -35.93
N ARG A 133 8.05 2.06 -36.48
CA ARG A 133 8.87 3.02 -35.72
C ARG A 133 8.00 3.97 -34.92
N LEU A 134 7.03 4.60 -35.59
CA LEU A 134 6.09 5.51 -34.95
C LEU A 134 5.34 4.80 -33.83
N TRP A 135 4.77 3.63 -34.10
CA TRP A 135 4.04 2.86 -33.09
C TRP A 135 4.94 2.53 -31.88
N ALA A 136 6.17 2.07 -32.12
CA ALA A 136 7.13 1.74 -31.07
C ALA A 136 7.48 2.95 -30.20
N THR A 137 7.74 4.11 -30.82
CA THR A 137 8.00 5.37 -30.10
C THR A 137 6.80 5.81 -29.26
N LEU A 138 5.58 5.69 -29.80
CA LEU A 138 4.36 6.06 -29.07
C LEU A 138 4.07 5.17 -27.85
N HIS A 139 4.54 3.92 -27.89
CA HIS A 139 4.35 2.91 -26.84
C HIS A 139 5.55 2.77 -25.91
N GLU A 140 6.59 3.57 -26.11
CA GLU A 140 7.76 3.60 -25.23
C GLU A 140 7.44 4.31 -23.91
N ARG A 141 7.92 3.76 -22.79
CA ARG A 141 7.63 4.33 -21.46
C ARG A 141 8.32 5.69 -21.26
N ALA A 142 7.54 6.70 -20.88
CA ALA A 142 7.96 8.10 -20.77
C ALA A 142 9.13 8.41 -19.80
N TRP A 143 9.49 7.52 -18.88
CA TRP A 143 10.62 7.75 -17.97
C TRP A 143 11.99 7.46 -18.59
N ARG A 144 12.03 6.97 -19.83
CA ARG A 144 13.27 6.58 -20.52
C ARG A 144 13.95 7.70 -21.30
N ARG A 145 13.16 8.68 -21.76
CA ARG A 145 13.60 9.74 -22.66
C ARG A 145 13.02 11.07 -22.21
N SER A 146 13.73 12.15 -22.49
CA SER A 146 13.14 13.48 -22.33
C SER A 146 11.98 13.67 -23.30
N SER A 147 10.99 14.50 -22.96
CA SER A 147 9.86 14.75 -23.86
C SER A 147 10.31 15.29 -25.21
N THR A 148 11.36 16.14 -25.24
CA THR A 148 11.93 16.70 -26.47
C THR A 148 12.55 15.64 -27.38
N GLU A 149 13.20 14.62 -26.82
CA GLU A 149 13.75 13.51 -27.60
C GLU A 149 12.63 12.66 -28.21
N THR A 150 11.63 12.31 -27.41
CA THR A 150 10.44 11.59 -27.88
C THR A 150 9.71 12.38 -28.97
N GLU A 151 9.54 13.69 -28.79
CA GLU A 151 8.95 14.59 -29.80
C GLU A 151 9.72 14.53 -31.13
N GLY A 152 11.07 14.62 -31.08
CA GLY A 152 11.91 14.53 -32.26
C GLY A 152 11.81 13.20 -33.00
N LEU A 153 11.74 12.08 -32.26
CA LEU A 153 11.58 10.75 -32.84
C LEU A 153 10.21 10.54 -33.50
N ILE A 154 9.14 11.02 -32.85
CA ILE A 154 7.79 10.97 -33.42
C ILE A 154 7.76 11.78 -34.72
N SER A 155 8.26 13.01 -34.73
CA SER A 155 8.30 13.86 -35.92
C SER A 155 9.13 13.26 -37.05
N ALA A 156 10.28 12.65 -36.75
CA ALA A 156 11.10 11.96 -37.74
C ALA A 156 10.37 10.75 -38.34
N ALA A 157 9.73 9.92 -37.51
CA ALA A 157 8.99 8.75 -37.98
C ALA A 157 7.79 9.15 -38.87
N ILE A 158 7.07 10.21 -38.51
CA ILE A 158 5.94 10.72 -39.30
C ILE A 158 6.40 11.30 -40.64
N ALA A 159 7.52 12.03 -40.68
CA ALA A 159 8.05 12.61 -41.92
C ALA A 159 8.40 11.55 -42.98
N GLU A 160 8.64 10.31 -42.56
CA GLU A 160 8.92 9.17 -43.44
C GLU A 160 7.65 8.44 -43.92
N ILE A 161 6.48 8.72 -43.33
CA ILE A 161 5.18 8.18 -43.77
C ILE A 161 4.66 9.04 -44.92
N GLN A 162 4.68 8.49 -46.14
CA GLN A 162 4.22 9.20 -47.34
C GLN A 162 2.68 9.21 -47.45
N ASP A 163 2.14 10.29 -48.05
CA ASP A 163 0.73 10.42 -48.49
C ASP A 163 -0.35 10.36 -47.39
N ILE A 164 -0.01 10.64 -46.12
CA ILE A 164 -0.98 10.73 -45.01
C ILE A 164 -0.73 12.02 -44.22
N ASP A 165 -1.80 12.70 -43.80
CA ASP A 165 -1.71 13.87 -42.93
C ASP A 165 -1.18 13.49 -41.53
N PRO A 166 -0.02 14.03 -41.10
CA PRO A 166 0.53 13.85 -39.76
C PRO A 166 -0.48 14.00 -38.63
N THR A 167 -1.37 14.98 -38.76
CA THR A 167 -2.40 15.31 -37.77
C THR A 167 -3.37 14.17 -37.59
N VAL A 168 -3.81 13.56 -38.70
CA VAL A 168 -4.75 12.45 -38.70
C VAL A 168 -4.11 11.22 -38.06
N VAL A 169 -2.86 10.91 -38.41
CA VAL A 169 -2.13 9.77 -37.83
C VAL A 169 -2.01 9.89 -36.30
N LEU A 170 -1.66 11.09 -35.82
CA LEU A 170 -1.50 11.34 -34.39
C LEU A 170 -2.82 11.31 -33.63
N LEU A 171 -3.90 11.85 -34.21
CA LEU A 171 -5.22 11.76 -33.61
C LEU A 171 -5.76 10.32 -33.58
N GLU A 172 -5.50 9.54 -34.63
CA GLU A 172 -5.83 8.11 -34.67
C GLU A 172 -5.06 7.32 -33.61
N ALA A 173 -3.80 7.66 -33.36
CA ALA A 173 -3.01 7.03 -32.31
C ALA A 173 -3.59 7.25 -30.89
N LEU A 174 -4.23 8.41 -30.66
CA LEU A 174 -4.89 8.73 -29.38
C LEU A 174 -6.22 7.98 -29.17
N LEU A 175 -6.67 7.16 -30.12
CA LEU A 175 -7.83 6.28 -29.94
C LEU A 175 -7.52 5.09 -29.01
N GLU A 176 -6.23 4.75 -28.85
CA GLU A 176 -5.75 3.72 -27.93
C GLU A 176 -4.85 4.35 -26.86
N PRO A 177 -4.77 3.79 -25.63
CA PRO A 177 -3.88 4.30 -24.59
C PRO A 177 -2.42 4.27 -25.02
N ILE A 178 -1.77 5.43 -25.07
CA ILE A 178 -0.36 5.57 -25.43
C ILE A 178 0.45 6.30 -24.35
N PRO A 179 1.58 5.74 -23.87
CA PRO A 179 2.48 6.41 -22.95
C PRO A 179 3.05 7.76 -23.42
N ALA A 180 3.12 8.00 -24.73
CA ALA A 180 3.64 9.23 -25.32
C ALA A 180 2.55 10.30 -25.61
N ASP A 181 1.33 10.14 -25.09
CA ASP A 181 0.20 11.07 -25.27
C ASP A 181 0.58 12.54 -25.07
N TYR A 182 1.35 12.86 -24.02
CA TYR A 182 1.86 14.22 -23.77
C TYR A 182 2.68 14.79 -24.95
N SER A 183 3.66 14.04 -25.45
CA SER A 183 4.50 14.46 -26.58
C SER A 183 3.70 14.58 -27.88
N VAL A 184 2.73 13.69 -28.09
CA VAL A 184 1.79 13.79 -29.21
C VAL A 184 1.00 15.10 -29.15
N GLY A 185 0.49 15.45 -27.97
CA GLY A 185 -0.18 16.72 -27.73
C GLY A 185 0.66 17.94 -28.10
N ARG A 186 1.94 17.94 -27.70
CA ARG A 186 2.89 19.02 -28.04
C ARG A 186 3.10 19.16 -29.54
N ILE A 187 3.27 18.06 -30.27
CA ILE A 187 3.44 18.09 -31.74
C ILE A 187 2.16 18.59 -32.41
N LEU A 188 1.00 18.13 -31.95
CA LEU A 188 -0.30 18.56 -32.48
C LEU A 188 -0.53 20.08 -32.33
N ALA A 189 0.09 20.73 -31.34
CA ALA A 189 0.01 22.19 -31.15
C ALA A 189 0.58 22.99 -32.33
N GLU A 190 1.53 22.45 -33.08
CA GLU A 190 2.14 23.11 -34.24
C GLU A 190 1.13 23.36 -35.37
N THR A 191 0.05 22.56 -35.42
CA THR A 191 -1.00 22.69 -36.45
C THR A 191 -1.93 23.87 -36.23
N GLN A 192 -2.03 24.37 -34.99
CA GLN A 192 -2.94 25.44 -34.55
C GLN A 192 -4.39 25.27 -35.06
N SER A 193 -4.88 24.03 -35.12
CA SER A 193 -6.18 23.68 -35.68
C SER A 193 -7.25 23.56 -34.59
N ALA A 194 -8.37 24.28 -34.74
CA ALA A 194 -9.52 24.14 -33.85
C ALA A 194 -10.10 22.71 -33.83
N ALA A 195 -9.93 21.94 -34.90
CA ALA A 195 -10.37 20.55 -34.94
C ALA A 195 -9.54 19.65 -34.00
N VAL A 196 -8.25 19.95 -33.84
CA VAL A 196 -7.36 19.27 -32.90
C VAL A 196 -7.78 19.57 -31.46
N GLU A 197 -8.10 20.83 -31.15
CA GLU A 197 -8.57 21.22 -29.82
C GLU A 197 -9.84 20.46 -29.43
N VAL A 198 -10.82 20.38 -30.34
CA VAL A 198 -12.06 19.62 -30.11
C VAL A 198 -11.77 18.13 -29.88
N ALA A 199 -10.85 17.54 -30.65
CA ALA A 199 -10.48 16.14 -30.48
C ALA A 199 -9.76 15.87 -29.15
N LEU A 200 -8.85 16.76 -28.72
CA LEU A 200 -8.13 16.65 -27.45
C LEU A 200 -9.03 16.91 -26.24
N LEU A 201 -10.01 17.80 -26.34
CA LEU A 201 -11.02 18.01 -25.30
C LEU A 201 -11.83 16.73 -25.03
N GLN A 202 -12.10 15.91 -26.05
CA GLN A 202 -12.76 14.62 -25.85
C GLN A 202 -11.89 13.62 -25.06
N GLN A 203 -10.58 13.85 -24.99
CA GLN A 203 -9.63 13.00 -24.25
C GLN A 203 -9.36 13.47 -22.82
N VAL A 204 -9.91 14.60 -22.37
CA VAL A 204 -9.58 15.21 -21.06
C VAL A 204 -9.80 14.29 -19.85
N SER A 205 -10.74 13.36 -19.94
CA SER A 205 -10.99 12.31 -18.93
C SER A 205 -10.65 10.90 -19.41
N GLY A 206 -10.02 10.81 -20.58
CA GLY A 206 -9.61 9.56 -21.21
C GLY A 206 -8.23 9.08 -20.76
N PRO A 207 -7.81 7.89 -21.24
CA PRO A 207 -6.49 7.32 -20.94
C PRO A 207 -5.33 8.16 -21.50
N ASN A 208 -5.61 9.04 -22.46
CA ASN A 208 -4.63 9.92 -23.12
C ASN A 208 -4.81 11.40 -22.71
N SER A 209 -5.30 11.66 -21.51
CA SER A 209 -5.60 13.01 -21.02
C SER A 209 -4.40 13.95 -21.01
N ARG A 210 -3.16 13.44 -20.95
CA ARG A 210 -1.95 14.29 -20.98
C ARG A 210 -1.67 14.87 -22.36
N ALA A 211 -2.30 14.36 -23.43
CA ALA A 211 -2.20 14.97 -24.75
C ALA A 211 -2.77 16.40 -24.76
N LEU A 212 -3.89 16.65 -24.10
CA LEU A 212 -4.42 18.01 -23.96
C LEU A 212 -3.44 18.89 -23.17
N LEU A 213 -2.89 18.38 -22.06
CA LEU A 213 -1.91 19.14 -21.27
C LEU A 213 -0.67 19.52 -22.11
N GLY A 214 -0.10 18.57 -22.85
CA GLY A 214 1.04 18.80 -23.73
C GLY A 214 0.74 19.85 -24.79
N TYR A 215 -0.43 19.76 -25.43
CA TYR A 215 -0.90 20.75 -26.39
C TYR A 215 -0.96 22.15 -25.77
N LEU A 216 -1.62 22.29 -24.61
CA LEU A 216 -1.80 23.58 -23.96
C LEU A 216 -0.47 24.21 -23.51
N LEU A 217 0.44 23.41 -22.96
CA LEU A 217 1.76 23.91 -22.55
C LEU A 217 2.60 24.37 -23.75
N ARG A 218 2.53 23.66 -24.88
CA ARG A 218 3.21 24.10 -26.10
C ARG A 218 2.61 25.41 -26.63
N ARG A 219 1.29 25.57 -26.57
CA ARG A 219 0.64 26.82 -26.97
C ARG A 219 0.97 27.98 -26.03
N GLU A 220 1.10 27.74 -24.73
CA GLU A 220 1.56 28.73 -23.75
C GLU A 220 2.98 29.24 -24.05
N GLU A 221 3.89 28.36 -24.50
CA GLU A 221 5.24 28.76 -24.92
C GLU A 221 5.24 29.73 -26.12
N GLU A 222 4.20 29.67 -26.95
CA GLU A 222 4.04 30.48 -28.17
C GLU A 222 3.21 31.75 -27.94
N ASP A 223 2.21 31.68 -27.05
CA ASP A 223 1.24 32.74 -26.74
C ASP A 223 1.00 32.79 -25.22
N ASP A 224 1.65 33.75 -24.56
CA ASP A 224 1.59 33.94 -23.12
C ASP A 224 0.15 34.11 -22.62
N GLY A 225 -0.21 33.35 -21.58
CA GLY A 225 -1.55 33.27 -21.00
C GLY A 225 -2.59 32.53 -21.85
N PHE A 226 -2.21 31.85 -22.93
CA PHE A 226 -3.12 31.01 -23.71
C PHE A 226 -3.74 29.91 -22.85
N PHE A 227 -2.94 29.27 -22.00
CA PHE A 227 -3.37 28.18 -21.11
C PHE A 227 -4.55 28.61 -20.25
N ASP A 228 -4.42 29.75 -19.57
CA ASP A 228 -5.47 30.27 -18.69
C ASP A 228 -6.73 30.65 -19.46
N ARG A 229 -6.58 31.35 -20.58
CA ARG A 229 -7.71 31.72 -21.45
C ARG A 229 -8.47 30.48 -21.93
N PHE A 230 -7.73 29.42 -22.29
CA PHE A 230 -8.32 28.17 -22.74
C PHE A 230 -9.08 27.48 -21.61
N VAL A 231 -8.47 27.27 -20.44
CA VAL A 231 -9.12 26.59 -19.31
C VAL A 231 -10.36 27.33 -18.83
N ASP A 232 -10.33 28.67 -18.82
CA ASP A 232 -11.48 29.49 -18.44
C ASP A 232 -12.63 29.40 -19.47
N ALA A 233 -12.31 29.44 -20.77
CA ALA A 233 -13.30 29.43 -21.85
C ALA A 233 -13.86 28.04 -22.17
N ALA A 234 -13.10 26.97 -21.90
CA ALA A 234 -13.50 25.61 -22.22
C ALA A 234 -14.71 25.16 -21.39
N ASP A 235 -15.62 24.42 -22.04
CA ASP A 235 -16.76 23.77 -21.41
C ASP A 235 -16.30 22.46 -20.75
N LEU A 236 -15.70 22.61 -19.57
CA LEU A 236 -15.12 21.55 -18.76
C LEU A 236 -15.78 21.55 -17.38
N SER A 237 -15.87 20.37 -16.76
CA SER A 237 -16.28 20.26 -15.35
C SER A 237 -15.27 20.96 -14.43
N ASP A 238 -15.71 21.35 -13.24
CA ASP A 238 -14.84 21.97 -12.24
C ASP A 238 -13.65 21.05 -11.89
N GLU A 239 -13.84 19.74 -11.83
CA GLU A 239 -12.76 18.76 -11.60
C GLU A 239 -11.73 18.72 -12.73
N GLN A 240 -12.18 18.76 -13.99
CA GLN A 240 -11.31 18.81 -15.16
C GLN A 240 -10.52 20.12 -15.21
N LYS A 241 -11.18 21.25 -14.92
CA LYS A 241 -10.51 22.56 -14.83
C LYS A 241 -9.47 22.57 -13.71
N LEU A 242 -9.78 22.00 -12.54
CA LEU A 242 -8.82 21.88 -11.45
C LEU A 242 -7.61 21.04 -11.88
N SER A 243 -7.83 19.86 -12.47
CA SER A 243 -6.76 18.96 -12.91
C SER A 243 -5.84 19.63 -13.94
N LEU A 244 -6.38 20.34 -14.92
CA LEU A 244 -5.56 21.07 -15.90
C LEU A 244 -4.80 22.21 -15.24
N THR A 245 -5.44 22.94 -14.34
CA THR A 245 -4.83 24.08 -13.63
C THR A 245 -3.67 23.64 -12.75
N THR A 246 -3.83 22.55 -11.99
CA THR A 246 -2.80 22.08 -11.06
C THR A 246 -1.62 21.38 -11.74
N GLN A 247 -1.78 21.01 -13.01
CA GLN A 247 -0.72 20.42 -13.85
C GLN A 247 -0.08 21.45 -14.82
N GLY A 248 -0.70 22.63 -14.97
CA GLY A 248 -0.26 23.71 -15.85
C GLY A 248 0.69 24.71 -15.19
N PRO A 249 0.93 25.86 -15.86
CA PRO A 249 1.75 26.94 -15.33
C PRO A 249 1.17 27.55 -14.06
N ARG A 250 2.05 27.95 -13.14
CA ARG A 250 1.66 28.63 -11.88
C ARG A 250 1.48 30.13 -12.08
N THR A 251 0.30 30.53 -12.52
CA THR A 251 -0.07 31.95 -12.68
C THR A 251 -0.95 32.43 -11.52
N ASP A 252 -1.10 33.75 -11.38
CA ASP A 252 -2.05 34.35 -10.44
C ASP A 252 -3.48 33.88 -10.73
N ARG A 253 -3.85 33.81 -12.01
CA ARG A 253 -5.17 33.32 -12.44
C ARG A 253 -5.38 31.84 -12.12
N ALA A 254 -4.36 31.00 -12.27
CA ALA A 254 -4.42 29.59 -11.85
C ALA A 254 -4.71 29.47 -10.34
N THR A 255 -4.07 30.29 -9.52
CA THR A 255 -4.30 30.34 -8.07
C THR A 255 -5.72 30.78 -7.73
N GLU A 256 -6.21 31.85 -8.36
CA GLU A 256 -7.61 32.29 -8.23
C GLU A 256 -8.59 31.17 -8.62
N ARG A 257 -8.34 30.50 -9.75
CA ARG A 257 -9.18 29.42 -10.25
C ARG A 257 -9.24 28.23 -9.27
N VAL A 258 -8.12 27.86 -8.65
CA VAL A 258 -8.10 26.85 -7.58
C VAL A 258 -9.01 27.26 -6.43
N HIS A 259 -8.90 28.50 -5.93
CA HIS A 259 -9.75 29.01 -4.86
C HIS A 259 -11.23 29.11 -5.23
N GLU A 260 -11.54 29.41 -6.48
CA GLU A 260 -12.92 29.46 -7.00
C GLU A 260 -13.54 28.06 -7.13
N ILE A 261 -12.74 27.05 -7.52
CA ILE A 261 -13.21 25.69 -7.83
C ILE A 261 -13.32 24.82 -6.59
N LEU A 262 -12.34 24.86 -5.68
CA LEU A 262 -12.33 23.98 -4.50
C LEU A 262 -13.64 24.01 -3.68
N PRO A 263 -14.34 25.16 -3.52
CA PRO A 263 -15.62 25.20 -2.85
C PRO A 263 -16.80 24.55 -3.61
N ARG A 264 -16.64 24.17 -4.87
CA ARG A 264 -17.72 23.62 -5.72
C ARG A 264 -17.63 22.11 -5.96
N ILE A 265 -16.50 21.50 -5.62
CA ILE A 265 -16.24 20.07 -5.79
C ILE A 265 -16.19 19.33 -4.45
N THR A 266 -16.18 18.00 -4.50
CA THR A 266 -16.01 17.17 -3.31
C THR A 266 -14.64 17.38 -2.68
N VAL A 267 -14.52 17.13 -1.37
CA VAL A 267 -13.23 17.23 -0.67
C VAL A 267 -12.23 16.22 -1.23
N SER A 268 -12.69 15.01 -1.55
CA SER A 268 -11.87 13.98 -2.19
C SER A 268 -11.29 14.39 -3.53
N ALA A 269 -12.08 14.99 -4.42
CA ALA A 269 -11.60 15.50 -5.70
C ALA A 269 -10.62 16.67 -5.51
N GLY A 270 -10.92 17.60 -4.61
CA GLY A 270 -10.06 18.73 -4.28
C GLY A 270 -8.71 18.29 -3.72
N ALA A 271 -8.72 17.45 -2.68
CA ALA A 271 -7.53 16.94 -2.00
C ALA A 271 -6.56 16.24 -2.96
N ARG A 272 -7.08 15.38 -3.85
CA ARG A 272 -6.28 14.69 -4.87
C ARG A 272 -5.78 15.68 -5.93
N GLY A 273 -6.63 16.60 -6.38
CA GLY A 273 -6.33 17.56 -7.44
C GLY A 273 -5.23 18.56 -7.08
N VAL A 274 -5.20 19.05 -5.84
CA VAL A 274 -4.20 20.04 -5.39
C VAL A 274 -2.98 19.43 -4.71
N PHE A 275 -2.91 18.09 -4.56
CA PHE A 275 -1.87 17.44 -3.78
C PHE A 275 -0.44 17.84 -4.16
N PHE A 276 -0.09 17.72 -5.44
CA PHE A 276 1.23 18.13 -5.93
C PHE A 276 1.36 19.65 -6.02
N TRP A 277 0.26 20.35 -6.32
CA TRP A 277 0.23 21.79 -6.44
C TRP A 277 0.59 22.50 -5.14
N SER A 278 0.09 22.02 -4.01
CA SER A 278 0.34 22.66 -2.72
C SER A 278 1.73 22.40 -2.15
N ARG A 279 2.58 21.59 -2.80
CA ARG A 279 3.93 21.27 -2.30
C ARG A 279 4.88 22.46 -2.27
N ASP A 280 4.70 23.43 -3.17
CA ASP A 280 5.52 24.66 -3.20
C ASP A 280 4.79 25.88 -2.64
N ILE A 281 3.62 25.66 -2.02
CA ILE A 281 2.97 26.63 -1.14
C ILE A 281 3.54 26.41 0.27
N ASP A 282 3.60 27.47 1.07
CA ASP A 282 3.91 27.31 2.49
C ASP A 282 2.92 26.32 3.15
N ILE A 283 3.43 25.43 3.99
CA ILE A 283 2.61 24.35 4.54
C ILE A 283 1.50 24.87 5.46
N GLU A 284 1.77 25.94 6.22
CA GLU A 284 0.76 26.53 7.10
C GLU A 284 -0.32 27.22 6.28
N GLU A 285 0.06 27.93 5.23
CA GLU A 285 -0.87 28.52 4.27
C GLU A 285 -1.73 27.44 3.58
N ALA A 286 -1.11 26.38 3.06
CA ALA A 286 -1.80 25.30 2.36
C ALA A 286 -2.77 24.53 3.28
N LEU A 287 -2.31 24.15 4.47
CA LEU A 287 -3.16 23.42 5.43
C LEU A 287 -4.27 24.33 5.94
N THR A 288 -3.96 25.55 6.38
CA THR A 288 -4.98 26.44 6.93
C THR A 288 -6.00 26.86 5.87
N GLY A 289 -5.56 27.15 4.64
CA GLY A 289 -6.41 27.58 3.54
C GLY A 289 -7.36 26.49 3.05
N TYR A 290 -6.89 25.25 2.91
CA TYR A 290 -7.71 24.17 2.33
C TYR A 290 -8.40 23.32 3.39
N VAL A 291 -7.68 22.85 4.41
CA VAL A 291 -8.18 21.86 5.38
C VAL A 291 -9.30 22.44 6.24
N THR A 292 -9.21 23.71 6.63
CA THR A 292 -10.25 24.37 7.44
C THR A 292 -11.62 24.30 6.76
N SER A 293 -11.68 24.64 5.47
CA SER A 293 -12.90 24.56 4.66
C SER A 293 -13.35 23.11 4.47
N TRP A 294 -12.42 22.20 4.16
CA TRP A 294 -12.76 20.81 3.89
C TRP A 294 -13.35 20.07 5.09
N ILE A 295 -12.84 20.31 6.30
CA ILE A 295 -13.39 19.72 7.54
C ILE A 295 -14.90 19.97 7.67
N GLU A 296 -15.38 21.15 7.26
CA GLU A 296 -16.79 21.55 7.38
C GLU A 296 -17.68 20.99 6.27
N ARG A 297 -17.09 20.40 5.24
CA ARG A 297 -17.77 19.94 4.02
C ARG A 297 -17.65 18.44 3.78
N LEU A 298 -17.13 17.68 4.74
CA LEU A 298 -17.03 16.23 4.61
C LEU A 298 -18.44 15.63 4.55
N GLU A 299 -18.77 14.98 3.44
CA GLU A 299 -20.08 14.31 3.25
C GLU A 299 -19.95 12.78 3.22
N SER A 300 -18.75 12.26 3.05
CA SER A 300 -18.50 10.83 2.83
C SER A 300 -17.22 10.31 3.48
N GLN A 301 -17.14 8.98 3.63
CA GLN A 301 -15.91 8.30 4.05
C GLN A 301 -14.75 8.52 3.07
N GLU A 302 -15.06 8.62 1.77
CA GLU A 302 -14.05 8.87 0.75
C GLU A 302 -13.41 10.26 0.92
N ASP A 303 -14.23 11.28 1.21
CA ASP A 303 -13.75 12.63 1.51
C ASP A 303 -12.83 12.65 2.73
N TYR A 304 -13.22 11.93 3.80
CA TYR A 304 -12.41 11.84 5.00
C TYR A 304 -11.06 11.15 4.72
N ASN A 305 -11.07 10.02 4.02
CA ASN A 305 -9.84 9.27 3.72
C ASN A 305 -8.90 10.11 2.84
N ALA A 306 -9.43 10.81 1.83
CA ALA A 306 -8.64 11.70 0.99
C ALA A 306 -8.07 12.90 1.78
N LEU A 307 -8.81 13.41 2.77
CA LEU A 307 -8.31 14.45 3.67
C LEU A 307 -7.16 13.94 4.55
N VAL A 308 -7.28 12.73 5.12
CA VAL A 308 -6.20 12.10 5.90
C VAL A 308 -4.95 11.94 5.04
N ASP A 309 -5.09 11.39 3.82
CA ASP A 309 -3.99 11.23 2.87
C ASP A 309 -3.31 12.57 2.57
N TYR A 310 -4.11 13.60 2.25
CA TYR A 310 -3.58 14.92 1.95
C TYR A 310 -2.79 15.50 3.12
N VAL A 311 -3.35 15.49 4.34
CA VAL A 311 -2.69 16.09 5.51
C VAL A 311 -1.43 15.30 5.89
N ALA A 312 -1.50 13.97 5.92
CA ALA A 312 -0.37 13.12 6.27
C ALA A 312 0.79 13.27 5.29
N LEU A 313 0.50 13.27 3.98
CA LEU A 313 1.51 13.45 2.94
C LEU A 313 2.08 14.87 2.91
N GLN A 314 1.28 15.91 3.13
CA GLN A 314 1.79 17.29 3.25
C GLN A 314 2.76 17.43 4.42
N LEU A 315 2.54 16.68 5.49
CA LEU A 315 3.36 16.68 6.69
C LEU A 315 4.53 15.69 6.65
N TYR A 316 4.60 14.81 5.64
CA TYR A 316 5.60 13.75 5.55
C TYR A 316 7.03 14.33 5.55
N GLN A 317 7.88 13.82 6.45
CA GLN A 317 9.25 14.29 6.69
C GLN A 317 9.39 15.78 7.06
N ARG A 318 8.30 16.47 7.42
CA ARG A 318 8.32 17.87 7.87
C ARG A 318 8.02 17.95 9.37
N ASP A 319 8.97 18.50 10.13
CA ASP A 319 8.76 18.87 11.54
C ASP A 319 8.15 20.28 11.59
N VAL A 320 6.84 20.34 11.79
CA VAL A 320 6.10 21.60 11.83
C VAL A 320 5.60 21.85 13.24
N GLN A 321 6.21 22.81 13.92
CA GLN A 321 5.86 23.20 15.27
C GLN A 321 4.93 24.41 15.25
N SER A 322 3.68 24.19 14.81
CA SER A 322 2.63 25.22 14.78
C SER A 322 1.39 24.74 15.54
N GLN A 323 0.97 25.52 16.54
CA GLN A 323 -0.24 25.23 17.33
C GLN A 323 -1.51 25.24 16.45
N VAL A 324 -1.52 26.06 15.40
CA VAL A 324 -2.64 26.15 14.46
C VAL A 324 -2.76 24.84 13.68
N ILE A 325 -1.65 24.36 13.11
CA ILE A 325 -1.60 23.10 12.37
C ILE A 325 -1.91 21.92 13.28
N GLU A 326 -1.39 21.91 14.51
CA GLU A 326 -1.68 20.86 15.49
C GLU A 326 -3.18 20.79 15.81
N GLY A 327 -3.82 21.94 16.03
CA GLY A 327 -5.28 22.02 16.23
C GLY A 327 -6.07 21.51 15.03
N LEU A 328 -5.60 21.76 13.80
CA LEU A 328 -6.20 21.21 12.58
C LEU A 328 -6.04 19.69 12.51
N ILE A 329 -4.84 19.16 12.79
CA ILE A 329 -4.58 17.71 12.81
C ILE A 329 -5.51 17.03 13.82
N LEU A 330 -5.66 17.60 15.02
CA LEU A 330 -6.54 17.06 16.06
C LEU A 330 -8.00 17.00 15.59
N ARG A 331 -8.49 18.05 14.90
CA ARG A 331 -9.84 18.03 14.29
C ARG A 331 -9.97 16.92 13.25
N VAL A 332 -8.97 16.72 12.38
CA VAL A 332 -8.97 15.64 11.38
C VAL A 332 -8.94 14.26 12.05
N VAL A 333 -8.15 14.10 13.12
CA VAL A 333 -8.10 12.85 13.89
C VAL A 333 -9.47 12.54 14.51
N ASN A 334 -10.11 13.53 15.15
CA ASN A 334 -11.41 13.38 15.81
C ASN A 334 -12.56 13.08 14.83
N LEU A 335 -12.47 13.53 13.58
CA LEU A 335 -13.45 13.22 12.54
C LEU A 335 -13.59 11.71 12.26
N ARG A 336 -12.64 10.88 12.70
CA ARG A 336 -12.77 9.41 12.60
C ARG A 336 -14.00 8.88 13.33
N ALA A 337 -14.49 9.55 14.38
CA ALA A 337 -15.72 9.17 15.05
C ALA A 337 -16.92 9.16 14.08
N ALA A 338 -17.01 10.17 13.20
CA ALA A 338 -18.04 10.25 12.17
C ALA A 338 -17.72 9.40 10.92
N PHE A 339 -16.44 9.17 10.63
CA PHE A 339 -15.95 8.46 9.44
C PHE A 339 -14.98 7.33 9.82
N PRO A 340 -15.47 6.23 10.42
CA PRO A 340 -14.62 5.25 11.11
C PRO A 340 -13.72 4.38 10.21
N GLN A 341 -14.03 4.27 8.92
CA GLN A 341 -13.40 3.30 8.01
C GLN A 341 -12.12 3.84 7.35
N VAL A 342 -11.02 3.87 8.10
CA VAL A 342 -9.71 4.34 7.59
C VAL A 342 -8.99 3.33 6.67
N GLY A 343 -9.31 2.04 6.71
CA GLY A 343 -8.81 1.04 5.75
C GLY A 343 -7.32 1.16 5.38
N GLN A 344 -7.04 1.50 4.12
CA GLN A 344 -5.68 1.66 3.56
C GLN A 344 -4.93 2.88 4.15
N GLN A 345 -5.66 3.86 4.68
CA GLN A 345 -5.15 5.09 5.31
C GLN A 345 -4.86 4.94 6.81
N SER A 346 -4.99 3.73 7.38
CA SER A 346 -4.68 3.47 8.79
C SER A 346 -3.29 3.94 9.21
N TYR A 347 -2.27 3.70 8.37
CA TYR A 347 -0.90 4.15 8.64
C TYR A 347 -0.82 5.68 8.76
N ASP A 348 -1.44 6.40 7.83
CA ASP A 348 -1.40 7.85 7.76
C ASP A 348 -2.18 8.48 8.92
N TRP A 349 -3.33 7.93 9.25
CA TRP A 349 -4.09 8.33 10.43
C TRP A 349 -3.29 8.13 11.73
N ASP A 350 -2.61 6.99 11.88
CA ASP A 350 -1.74 6.72 13.04
C ASP A 350 -0.61 7.75 13.17
N GLN A 351 -0.04 8.20 12.05
CA GLN A 351 0.99 9.25 12.05
C GLN A 351 0.43 10.60 12.51
N LEU A 352 -0.81 10.93 12.12
CA LEU A 352 -1.48 12.14 12.59
C LEU A 352 -1.75 12.08 14.10
N VAL A 353 -2.21 10.94 14.61
CA VAL A 353 -2.40 10.73 16.06
C VAL A 353 -1.10 10.91 16.83
N LEU A 354 -0.01 10.29 16.38
CA LEU A 354 1.30 10.39 17.03
C LEU A 354 1.79 11.84 17.19
N ARG A 355 1.44 12.73 16.25
CA ARG A 355 1.83 14.15 16.30
C ARG A 355 1.09 14.92 17.39
N VAL A 356 -0.20 14.65 17.60
CA VAL A 356 -1.03 15.37 18.57
C VAL A 356 -1.03 14.70 19.96
N LEU A 357 -0.62 13.43 20.03
CA LEU A 357 -0.62 12.62 21.24
C LEU A 357 0.07 13.25 22.46
N PRO A 358 1.27 13.86 22.36
CA PRO A 358 1.93 14.43 23.53
C PRO A 358 1.20 15.62 24.17
N ARG A 359 0.30 16.29 23.43
CA ARG A 359 -0.37 17.53 23.87
C ARG A 359 -1.87 17.36 24.08
N HIS A 360 -2.48 16.35 23.45
CA HIS A 360 -3.91 16.07 23.55
C HIS A 360 -4.24 14.62 23.96
N PRO A 361 -3.57 14.03 24.97
CA PRO A 361 -3.75 12.62 25.29
C PRO A 361 -5.17 12.30 25.80
N GLU A 362 -5.78 13.18 26.60
CA GLU A 362 -7.14 12.98 27.13
C GLU A 362 -8.21 12.91 26.02
N GLN A 363 -8.15 13.83 25.05
CA GLN A 363 -9.08 13.84 23.92
C GLN A 363 -8.93 12.59 23.04
N LEU A 364 -7.70 12.10 22.88
CA LEU A 364 -7.47 10.85 22.16
C LEU A 364 -8.00 9.64 22.93
N VAL A 365 -7.88 9.60 24.26
CA VAL A 365 -8.49 8.55 25.09
C VAL A 365 -10.00 8.51 24.85
N GLU A 366 -10.68 9.66 24.88
CA GLU A 366 -12.12 9.75 24.61
C GLU A 366 -12.47 9.26 23.21
N LEU A 367 -11.75 9.71 22.17
CA LEU A 367 -11.94 9.25 20.79
C LEU A 367 -11.75 7.74 20.66
N PHE A 368 -10.69 7.17 21.25
CA PHE A 368 -10.44 5.73 21.20
C PHE A 368 -11.57 4.95 21.87
N VAL A 369 -12.07 5.42 23.01
CA VAL A 369 -13.19 4.79 23.71
C VAL A 369 -14.45 4.83 22.86
N GLU A 370 -14.78 5.98 22.27
CA GLU A 370 -15.94 6.12 21.36
C GLU A 370 -15.83 5.14 20.17
N LEU A 371 -14.68 5.09 19.51
CA LEU A 371 -14.45 4.18 18.38
C LEU A 371 -14.53 2.69 18.78
N ILE A 372 -14.11 2.33 19.99
CA ILE A 372 -14.25 0.96 20.52
C ILE A 372 -15.70 0.65 20.86
N GLU A 373 -16.40 1.59 21.48
CA GLU A 373 -17.80 1.46 21.88
C GLU A 373 -18.70 1.28 20.65
N ASP A 374 -18.40 1.96 19.55
CA ASP A 374 -19.11 1.84 18.27
C ASP A 374 -18.71 0.61 17.42
N ASP A 375 -17.78 -0.22 17.88
CA ASP A 375 -17.16 -1.34 17.11
C ASP A 375 -16.44 -0.88 15.82
N SER A 376 -16.13 0.40 15.74
CA SER A 376 -15.41 1.06 14.66
C SER A 376 -13.89 0.86 14.74
N MET A 377 -13.37 0.49 15.91
CA MET A 377 -11.96 0.15 16.12
C MET A 377 -11.80 -1.19 16.83
N ARG A 378 -11.03 -2.08 16.21
CA ARG A 378 -10.71 -3.40 16.77
C ARG A 378 -9.29 -3.40 17.30
N ILE A 379 -9.16 -3.00 18.57
CA ILE A 379 -7.89 -3.08 19.29
C ILE A 379 -7.55 -4.54 19.57
N PHE A 380 -6.36 -4.94 19.15
CA PHE A 380 -5.70 -6.17 19.58
C PHE A 380 -4.37 -5.79 20.23
N ALA A 381 -4.01 -6.48 21.32
CA ALA A 381 -2.83 -6.19 22.11
C ALA A 381 -1.55 -6.61 21.34
N ASP A 382 -0.95 -5.65 20.64
CA ASP A 382 0.27 -5.75 19.79
C ASP A 382 0.13 -4.91 18.50
N ARG A 383 -1.10 -4.57 18.13
CA ARG A 383 -1.37 -3.72 16.97
C ARG A 383 -1.12 -2.25 17.28
N ARG A 384 -0.77 -1.52 16.22
CA ARG A 384 -0.39 -0.11 16.28
C ARG A 384 -1.43 0.77 16.99
N GLU A 385 -2.71 0.65 16.64
CA GLU A 385 -3.81 1.37 17.31
C GLU A 385 -3.91 1.05 18.80
N GLY A 386 -3.65 -0.20 19.21
CA GLY A 386 -3.63 -0.59 20.62
C GLY A 386 -2.47 0.05 21.39
N ASN A 387 -1.31 0.16 20.75
CA ASN A 387 -0.17 0.86 21.33
C ASN A 387 -0.44 2.37 21.44
N LEU A 388 -1.08 2.98 20.43
CA LEU A 388 -1.49 4.39 20.49
C LEU A 388 -2.48 4.65 21.62
N PHE A 389 -3.50 3.80 21.77
CA PHE A 389 -4.45 3.94 22.86
C PHE A 389 -3.77 3.78 24.23
N ARG A 390 -2.88 2.79 24.38
CA ARG A 390 -2.08 2.63 25.61
C ARG A 390 -1.28 3.89 25.93
N SER A 391 -0.53 4.41 24.97
CA SER A 391 0.27 5.62 25.16
C SER A 391 -0.59 6.84 25.47
N ALA A 392 -1.80 6.95 24.89
CA ALA A 392 -2.75 8.01 25.23
C ALA A 392 -3.20 7.92 26.69
N VAL A 393 -3.51 6.72 27.18
CA VAL A 393 -3.87 6.51 28.60
C VAL A 393 -2.70 6.84 29.53
N GLU A 394 -1.50 6.36 29.22
CA GLU A 394 -0.30 6.62 30.02
C GLU A 394 0.02 8.12 30.11
N LEU A 395 -0.11 8.85 29.00
CA LEU A 395 0.14 10.30 28.93
C LEU A 395 -0.98 11.14 29.55
N ALA A 396 -2.24 10.70 29.45
CA ALA A 396 -3.38 11.36 30.10
C ALA A 396 -3.35 11.16 31.63
N GLY A 397 -2.67 10.10 32.09
CA GLY A 397 -2.35 9.89 33.49
C GLY A 397 -3.47 9.21 34.30
N PRO A 398 -3.36 9.26 35.65
CA PRO A 398 -4.15 8.42 36.54
C PRO A 398 -5.67 8.64 36.46
N ASP A 399 -6.11 9.86 36.19
CA ASP A 399 -7.55 10.19 36.16
C ASP A 399 -8.25 9.61 34.93
N ALA A 400 -7.59 9.65 33.76
CA ALA A 400 -8.07 8.98 32.56
C ALA A 400 -8.13 7.45 32.77
N TRP A 401 -7.08 6.88 33.36
CA TRP A 401 -7.05 5.46 33.71
C TRP A 401 -8.20 5.04 34.66
N ARG A 402 -8.45 5.83 35.71
CA ARG A 402 -9.56 5.60 36.66
C ARG A 402 -10.91 5.67 35.95
N SER A 403 -11.11 6.66 35.09
CA SER A 403 -12.34 6.82 34.29
C SER A 403 -12.63 5.58 33.43
N LEU A 404 -11.60 5.01 32.78
CA LEU A 404 -11.75 3.77 32.00
C LEU A 404 -12.15 2.57 32.87
N LEU A 405 -11.52 2.41 34.03
CA LEU A 405 -11.89 1.32 34.94
C LEU A 405 -13.28 1.48 35.55
N ASP A 406 -13.70 2.72 35.84
CA ASP A 406 -15.05 2.99 36.33
C ASP A 406 -16.10 2.62 35.26
N ARG A 407 -15.85 2.94 33.98
CA ARG A 407 -16.70 2.48 32.85
C ARG A 407 -16.78 0.95 32.76
N ILE A 408 -15.66 0.26 32.94
CA ILE A 408 -15.61 -1.21 32.93
C ILE A 408 -16.36 -1.80 34.13
N LEU A 409 -16.20 -1.20 35.32
CA LEU A 409 -16.87 -1.61 36.55
C LEU A 409 -18.39 -1.47 36.46
N LEU A 410 -18.87 -0.36 35.89
CA LEU A 410 -20.31 -0.11 35.67
C LEU A 410 -20.91 -1.05 34.63
N GLY A 411 -20.07 -1.68 33.79
CA GLY A 411 -20.51 -2.55 32.71
C GLY A 411 -21.08 -1.79 31.51
N ASP A 412 -20.82 -0.47 31.44
CA ASP A 412 -21.35 0.42 30.40
C ASP A 412 -20.82 0.04 29.00
N SER A 413 -19.63 -0.57 28.94
CA SER A 413 -19.03 -1.04 27.69
C SER A 413 -18.30 -2.37 27.86
N PHE A 414 -18.99 -3.47 27.53
CA PHE A 414 -18.36 -4.80 27.41
C PHE A 414 -17.21 -4.79 26.38
N ARG A 415 -17.35 -4.01 25.30
CA ARG A 415 -16.31 -3.89 24.27
C ARG A 415 -15.04 -3.30 24.85
N LEU A 416 -15.13 -2.21 25.60
CA LEU A 416 -13.98 -1.60 26.27
C LEU A 416 -13.29 -2.60 27.20
N GLY A 417 -14.05 -3.29 28.05
CA GLY A 417 -13.50 -4.30 28.96
C GLY A 417 -12.75 -5.42 28.22
N PHE A 418 -13.33 -5.91 27.11
CA PHE A 418 -12.67 -6.92 26.28
C PHE A 418 -11.39 -6.41 25.60
N ARG A 419 -11.39 -5.16 25.10
CA ARG A 419 -10.26 -4.54 24.39
C ARG A 419 -9.15 -4.06 25.32
N ALA A 420 -9.47 -3.77 26.58
CA ALA A 420 -8.54 -3.37 27.63
C ALA A 420 -7.77 -4.56 28.24
N ARG A 421 -8.19 -5.79 27.95
CA ARG A 421 -7.64 -7.02 28.53
C ARG A 421 -6.14 -7.16 28.25
N GLY A 422 -5.39 -7.52 29.29
CA GLY A 422 -3.96 -7.82 29.18
C GLY A 422 -3.07 -6.59 29.02
N TRP A 423 -3.57 -5.37 29.20
CA TRP A 423 -2.68 -4.19 29.13
C TRP A 423 -3.11 -2.99 29.98
N LEU A 424 -4.40 -2.72 30.17
CA LEU A 424 -4.85 -1.48 30.80
C LEU A 424 -4.36 -1.37 32.25
N ALA A 425 -4.27 -2.48 32.99
CA ALA A 425 -3.69 -2.44 34.33
C ALA A 425 -2.23 -1.97 34.34
N GLY A 426 -1.47 -2.32 33.30
CA GLY A 426 -0.05 -1.94 33.16
C GLY A 426 0.18 -0.48 32.77
N ALA A 427 -0.87 0.25 32.38
CA ALA A 427 -0.79 1.67 32.00
C ALA A 427 -0.74 2.62 33.22
N THR A 428 -0.65 2.09 34.44
CA THR A 428 -0.55 2.87 35.68
C THR A 428 0.41 2.22 36.68
N SER A 429 0.73 2.92 37.77
CA SER A 429 1.57 2.38 38.84
C SER A 429 0.78 1.45 39.78
N PRO A 430 1.44 0.46 40.41
CA PRO A 430 0.80 -0.41 41.40
C PRO A 430 0.15 0.35 42.56
N GLU A 431 0.73 1.48 42.97
CA GLU A 431 0.22 2.32 44.06
C GLU A 431 -1.13 2.94 43.72
N ILE A 432 -1.26 3.51 42.51
CA ILE A 432 -2.51 4.10 42.02
C ILE A 432 -3.59 3.02 41.87
N ALA A 433 -3.21 1.86 41.32
CA ALA A 433 -4.13 0.75 41.16
C ALA A 433 -4.63 0.22 42.51
N SER A 434 -3.74 0.10 43.50
CA SER A 434 -4.08 -0.33 44.85
C SER A 434 -4.99 0.67 45.57
N GLU A 435 -4.70 1.97 45.42
CA GLU A 435 -5.52 3.06 45.96
C GLU A 435 -6.94 3.04 45.39
N TRP A 436 -7.08 2.90 44.06
CA TRP A 436 -8.39 2.87 43.42
C TRP A 436 -9.22 1.65 43.87
N VAL A 437 -8.60 0.46 43.94
CA VAL A 437 -9.29 -0.75 44.41
C VAL A 437 -9.73 -0.62 45.88
N GLY A 438 -8.84 -0.15 46.75
CA GLY A 438 -9.07 -0.13 48.20
C GLY A 438 -9.46 -1.52 48.72
N ASP A 439 -10.55 -1.60 49.48
CA ASP A 439 -11.10 -2.86 50.01
C ASP A 439 -12.24 -3.44 49.14
N SER A 440 -12.51 -2.86 47.96
CA SER A 440 -13.66 -3.25 47.14
C SER A 440 -13.36 -4.47 46.27
N VAL A 441 -14.05 -5.58 46.54
CA VAL A 441 -13.95 -6.81 45.75
C VAL A 441 -14.39 -6.59 44.30
N ASP A 442 -15.41 -5.76 44.05
CA ASP A 442 -15.88 -5.52 42.68
C ASP A 442 -14.87 -4.71 41.85
N ARG A 443 -14.19 -3.74 42.49
CA ARG A 443 -13.05 -3.04 41.86
C ARG A 443 -11.88 -3.97 41.62
N ALA A 444 -11.56 -4.85 42.57
CA ALA A 444 -10.52 -5.87 42.39
C ALA A 444 -10.83 -6.81 41.22
N ARG A 445 -12.10 -7.21 41.03
CA ARG A 445 -12.55 -8.02 39.89
C ARG A 445 -12.42 -7.27 38.57
N ALA A 446 -12.80 -6.00 38.52
CA ALA A 446 -12.65 -5.15 37.33
C ALA A 446 -11.17 -5.00 36.95
N LEU A 447 -10.30 -4.66 37.91
CA LEU A 447 -8.86 -4.56 37.68
C LEU A 447 -8.27 -5.90 37.21
N ALA A 448 -8.62 -7.01 37.86
CA ALA A 448 -8.17 -8.35 37.47
C ALA A 448 -8.59 -8.73 36.04
N SER A 449 -9.75 -8.27 35.57
CA SER A 449 -10.23 -8.57 34.20
C SER A 449 -9.38 -7.93 33.09
N VAL A 450 -8.64 -6.86 33.42
CA VAL A 450 -7.77 -6.14 32.48
C VAL A 450 -6.28 -6.26 32.79
N THR A 451 -5.93 -7.10 33.77
CA THR A 451 -4.55 -7.30 34.22
C THR A 451 -3.89 -8.40 33.41
N SER A 452 -2.71 -8.10 32.85
CA SER A 452 -1.84 -9.13 32.26
C SER A 452 -1.10 -9.90 33.34
N VAL A 453 -1.03 -11.23 33.17
CA VAL A 453 -0.23 -12.11 34.03
C VAL A 453 0.90 -12.70 33.19
N ASP A 454 1.78 -11.85 32.66
CA ASP A 454 2.91 -12.26 31.83
C ASP A 454 4.25 -11.73 32.37
N GLY A 455 5.35 -12.14 31.73
CA GLY A 455 6.69 -11.72 32.10
C GLY A 455 7.45 -12.65 33.07
N PRO A 456 8.75 -12.36 33.28
CA PRO A 456 9.63 -13.22 34.07
C PRO A 456 9.31 -13.22 35.57
N GLU A 457 8.61 -12.20 36.07
CA GLU A 457 8.21 -12.02 37.46
C GLU A 457 6.76 -11.52 37.55
N LEU A 458 6.08 -11.81 38.66
CA LEU A 458 4.74 -11.27 38.90
C LEU A 458 4.81 -9.75 39.09
N SER A 459 4.01 -9.01 38.33
CA SER A 459 3.93 -7.55 38.44
C SER A 459 3.38 -7.12 39.81
N GLY A 460 3.69 -5.89 40.24
CA GLY A 460 3.22 -5.36 41.52
C GLY A 460 1.70 -5.38 41.67
N ILE A 461 0.97 -5.15 40.57
CA ILE A 461 -0.50 -5.21 40.54
C ILE A 461 -1.01 -6.65 40.73
N VAL A 462 -0.38 -7.62 40.07
CA VAL A 462 -0.74 -9.04 40.23
C VAL A 462 -0.46 -9.51 41.66
N LYS A 463 0.70 -9.14 42.22
CA LYS A 463 1.03 -9.38 43.63
C LYS A 463 -0.02 -8.78 44.56
N PHE A 464 -0.41 -7.52 44.37
CA PHE A 464 -1.46 -6.86 45.14
C PHE A 464 -2.81 -7.60 45.07
N LEU A 465 -3.27 -7.96 43.86
CA LEU A 465 -4.53 -8.67 43.66
C LEU A 465 -4.55 -10.06 44.30
N ILE A 466 -3.45 -10.81 44.18
CA ILE A 466 -3.33 -12.14 44.79
C ILE A 466 -3.32 -12.04 46.31
N ASN A 467 -2.54 -11.11 46.87
CA ASN A 467 -2.35 -10.99 48.32
C ASN A 467 -3.63 -10.55 49.04
N ASN A 468 -4.42 -9.66 48.45
CA ASN A 468 -5.60 -9.09 49.10
C ASN A 468 -6.92 -9.76 48.66
N PHE A 469 -6.98 -10.27 47.43
CA PHE A 469 -8.22 -10.77 46.83
C PHE A 469 -8.11 -12.17 46.19
N GLY A 470 -6.98 -12.87 46.32
CA GLY A 470 -6.73 -14.16 45.64
C GLY A 470 -7.65 -15.32 46.06
N GLN A 471 -8.45 -15.15 47.11
CA GLN A 471 -9.49 -16.11 47.51
C GLN A 471 -10.81 -15.90 46.74
N ASP A 472 -11.01 -14.73 46.12
CA ASP A 472 -12.17 -14.50 45.25
C ASP A 472 -12.00 -15.27 43.94
N ASP A 473 -12.99 -16.11 43.63
CA ASP A 473 -12.92 -16.98 42.45
C ASP A 473 -12.88 -16.19 41.15
N ARG A 474 -13.54 -15.02 41.06
CA ARG A 474 -13.55 -14.22 39.83
C ARG A 474 -12.21 -13.52 39.60
N VAL A 475 -11.60 -12.96 40.65
CA VAL A 475 -10.23 -12.40 40.57
C VAL A 475 -9.25 -13.48 40.11
N ARG A 476 -9.27 -14.65 40.77
CA ARG A 476 -8.39 -15.77 40.42
C ARG A 476 -8.63 -16.25 38.98
N SER A 477 -9.88 -16.47 38.59
CA SER A 477 -10.23 -16.95 37.25
C SER A 477 -9.88 -15.96 36.15
N SER A 478 -10.00 -14.65 36.37
CA SER A 478 -9.55 -13.64 35.39
C SER A 478 -8.04 -13.70 35.17
N LEU A 479 -7.26 -13.72 36.25
CA LEU A 479 -5.79 -13.77 36.19
C LEU A 479 -5.29 -15.07 35.52
N ILE A 480 -5.86 -16.22 35.91
CA ILE A 480 -5.53 -17.51 35.28
C ILE A 480 -5.96 -17.52 33.81
N GLY A 481 -7.19 -17.09 33.54
CA GLY A 481 -7.75 -17.10 32.20
C GLY A 481 -6.94 -16.24 31.24
N ASP A 482 -6.39 -15.12 31.70
CA ASP A 482 -5.47 -14.29 30.93
C ASP A 482 -4.17 -15.02 30.60
N PHE A 483 -3.48 -15.57 31.62
CA PHE A 483 -2.24 -16.33 31.45
C PHE A 483 -2.36 -17.53 30.50
N LEU A 484 -3.49 -18.24 30.56
CA LEU A 484 -3.76 -19.41 29.73
C LEU A 484 -4.20 -19.04 28.30
N SER A 485 -4.68 -17.82 28.07
CA SER A 485 -5.15 -17.36 26.76
C SER A 485 -3.99 -16.91 25.85
N GLY A 486 -4.26 -16.77 24.55
CA GLY A 486 -3.27 -16.33 23.55
C GLY A 486 -3.29 -17.17 22.28
N SER A 487 -2.64 -16.69 21.22
CA SER A 487 -2.38 -17.45 20.00
C SER A 487 -0.94 -17.99 20.03
N TRP A 488 -0.74 -19.21 19.52
CA TRP A 488 0.58 -19.82 19.42
C TRP A 488 0.72 -20.62 18.14
N THR A 489 1.96 -20.91 17.77
CA THR A 489 2.31 -21.79 16.66
C THR A 489 3.18 -22.92 17.17
N GLY A 490 2.92 -24.15 16.73
CA GLY A 490 3.59 -25.36 17.20
C GLY A 490 2.74 -26.14 18.21
N ASN A 491 3.35 -27.16 18.81
CA ASN A 491 2.67 -28.06 19.75
C ASN A 491 2.19 -27.28 20.99
N GLU A 492 0.97 -27.57 21.42
CA GLU A 492 0.39 -26.98 22.63
C GLU A 492 1.09 -27.52 23.88
N SER A 493 1.58 -28.76 23.85
CA SER A 493 2.42 -29.33 24.92
C SER A 493 3.66 -28.48 25.22
N ASP A 494 4.43 -28.10 24.20
CA ASP A 494 5.62 -27.23 24.33
C ASP A 494 5.27 -25.84 24.91
N ARG A 495 4.08 -25.32 24.60
CA ARG A 495 3.60 -24.06 25.19
C ARG A 495 3.29 -24.22 26.67
N ILE A 496 2.56 -25.27 27.05
CA ILE A 496 2.19 -25.52 28.44
C ILE A 496 3.44 -25.79 29.28
N GLU A 497 4.42 -26.52 28.76
CA GLU A 497 5.71 -26.72 29.45
C GLU A 497 6.45 -25.41 29.72
N ARG A 498 6.47 -24.48 28.76
CA ARG A 498 7.05 -23.13 28.96
C ARG A 498 6.30 -22.35 30.02
N GLN A 499 4.97 -22.41 30.04
CA GLN A 499 4.15 -21.78 31.08
C GLN A 499 4.45 -22.38 32.46
N ILE A 500 4.55 -23.70 32.59
CA ILE A 500 4.94 -24.37 33.85
C ILE A 500 6.32 -23.89 34.30
N ALA A 501 7.29 -23.82 33.40
CA ALA A 501 8.63 -23.33 33.71
C ALA A 501 8.61 -21.88 34.22
N GLN A 502 7.81 -21.02 33.59
CA GLN A 502 7.63 -19.63 34.00
C GLN A 502 7.01 -19.53 35.40
N VAL A 503 5.92 -20.25 35.68
CA VAL A 503 5.27 -20.23 37.01
C VAL A 503 6.19 -20.83 38.08
N ARG A 504 6.99 -21.85 37.76
CA ARG A 504 8.01 -22.40 38.66
C ARG A 504 9.10 -21.38 38.98
N ASN A 505 9.45 -20.49 38.05
CA ASN A 505 10.37 -19.39 38.33
C ASN A 505 9.75 -18.37 39.29
N TRP A 506 8.47 -18.01 39.11
CA TRP A 506 7.76 -17.17 40.07
C TRP A 506 7.72 -17.79 41.48
N LEU A 507 7.52 -19.10 41.58
CA LEU A 507 7.51 -19.81 42.87
C LEU A 507 8.88 -19.81 43.58
N ARG A 508 9.98 -19.66 42.83
CA ARG A 508 11.34 -19.58 43.36
C ARG A 508 11.70 -18.18 43.87
N ASP A 509 10.86 -17.17 43.63
CA ASP A 509 11.06 -15.83 44.19
C ASP A 509 11.04 -15.91 45.73
N SER A 510 12.19 -15.61 46.33
CA SER A 510 12.35 -15.65 47.80
C SER A 510 11.50 -14.61 48.52
N SER A 511 11.08 -13.55 47.83
CA SER A 511 10.21 -12.50 48.36
C SER A 511 8.72 -12.85 48.28
N ALA A 512 8.37 -13.97 47.64
CA ALA A 512 6.98 -14.34 47.40
C ALA A 512 6.23 -14.70 48.69
N THR A 513 5.02 -14.15 48.82
CA THR A 513 4.11 -14.41 49.96
C THR A 513 3.54 -15.82 49.92
N ASP A 514 2.92 -16.28 51.01
CA ASP A 514 2.22 -17.56 51.03
C ASP A 514 1.02 -17.61 50.09
N ALA A 515 0.35 -16.46 49.87
CA ALA A 515 -0.76 -16.35 48.92
C ALA A 515 -0.27 -16.52 47.48
N GLU A 516 0.83 -15.84 47.12
CA GLU A 516 1.47 -15.96 45.80
C GLU A 516 1.96 -17.39 45.56
N LYS A 517 2.63 -18.01 46.54
CA LYS A 517 3.06 -19.42 46.44
C LYS A 517 1.87 -20.37 46.27
N THR A 518 0.77 -20.12 46.95
CA THR A 518 -0.46 -20.92 46.82
C THR A 518 -1.09 -20.76 45.43
N PHE A 519 -1.15 -19.54 44.91
CA PHE A 519 -1.60 -19.24 43.55
C PHE A 519 -0.74 -19.99 42.51
N CYS A 520 0.59 -19.86 42.58
CA CYS A 520 1.52 -20.52 41.66
C CYS A 520 1.39 -22.05 41.69
N ARG A 521 1.25 -22.67 42.88
CA ARG A 521 1.07 -24.13 42.99
C ARG A 521 -0.22 -24.60 42.32
N ARG A 522 -1.34 -23.90 42.53
CA ARG A 522 -2.63 -24.23 41.89
C ARG A 522 -2.57 -24.06 40.37
N LEU A 523 -1.88 -23.02 39.90
CA LEU A 523 -1.71 -22.78 38.47
C LEU A 523 -0.85 -23.88 37.82
N ILE A 524 0.24 -24.29 38.47
CA ILE A 524 1.07 -25.43 38.03
C ILE A 524 0.23 -26.71 37.97
N GLU A 525 -0.55 -27.02 39.01
CA GLU A 525 -1.41 -28.21 39.03
C GLU A 525 -2.42 -28.21 37.87
N GLY A 526 -3.06 -27.07 37.58
CA GLY A 526 -3.96 -26.93 36.45
C GLY A 526 -3.27 -27.11 35.08
N LEU A 527 -2.06 -26.58 34.95
CA LEU A 527 -1.25 -26.72 33.72
C LEU A 527 -0.76 -28.16 33.54
N GLU A 528 -0.29 -28.83 34.59
CA GLU A 528 0.16 -30.23 34.55
C GLU A 528 -0.98 -31.17 34.17
N ASN A 529 -2.19 -30.95 34.70
CA ASN A 529 -3.39 -31.68 34.28
C ASN A 529 -3.74 -31.43 32.79
N SER A 530 -3.60 -30.19 32.32
CA SER A 530 -3.86 -29.84 30.91
C SER A 530 -2.80 -30.44 29.98
N LEU A 531 -1.52 -30.43 30.37
CA LEU A 531 -0.42 -31.03 29.63
C LEU A 531 -0.66 -32.53 29.40
N GLY A 532 -1.08 -33.26 30.43
CA GLY A 532 -1.38 -34.69 30.30
C GLY A 532 -2.47 -34.98 29.27
N ARG A 533 -3.51 -34.14 29.19
CA ARG A 533 -4.60 -34.25 28.20
C ARG A 533 -4.10 -33.92 26.79
N VAL A 534 -3.39 -32.81 26.63
CA VAL A 534 -2.90 -32.34 25.32
C VAL A 534 -1.89 -33.31 24.72
N VAL A 535 -0.96 -33.84 25.51
CA VAL A 535 0.02 -34.84 25.03
C VAL A 535 -0.69 -36.09 24.50
N GLN A 536 -1.79 -36.51 25.14
CA GLN A 536 -2.59 -37.62 24.64
C GLN A 536 -3.29 -37.27 23.32
N GLU A 537 -3.90 -36.09 23.22
CA GLU A 537 -4.59 -35.61 22.01
C GLU A 537 -3.63 -35.44 20.81
N GLU A 538 -2.43 -34.88 21.04
CA GLU A 538 -1.38 -34.72 20.02
C GLU A 538 -0.85 -36.08 19.51
N GLN A 539 -0.73 -37.09 20.39
CA GLN A 539 -0.34 -38.45 20.02
C GLN A 539 -1.42 -39.20 19.23
N GLU A 540 -2.70 -38.85 19.41
CA GLU A 540 -3.84 -39.44 18.70
C GLU A 540 -4.09 -38.77 17.33
N GLY A 541 -3.67 -37.51 17.13
CA GLY A 541 -3.86 -36.74 15.90
C GLY A 541 -2.81 -36.96 14.80
N ASP A 542 -1.65 -37.53 15.12
CA ASP A 542 -0.55 -37.84 14.18
C ASP A 542 -0.75 -39.17 13.39
N TRP A 543 -1.99 -39.66 13.26
CA TRP A 543 -2.37 -40.91 12.55
C TRP A 543 -2.96 -40.69 11.16
#